data_AF-A0AAW1PNL1-F1
#
_entry.id   AF-A0AAW1PNL1-F1
#
_cell.length_a   1.000
_cell.length_b   1.000
_cell.length_c   1.000
_cell.angle_alpha   90.00
_cell.angle_beta   90.00
_cell.angle_gamma   90.00
#
_symmetry.space_group_name_H-M   'P 1'
#
loop_
_entity.id
_entity.type
_entity.pdbx_description
1 polymer ?
#
loop_
_entity_poly.entity_id
_entity_poly.type
_entity_poly.pdbx_seq_one_letter_code
_entity_poly.pdbx_strand_id
1 'polypeptide(L)'
;MSLPQAGQHAQQLQEELIRQVNERRRMRETVVPTSDADVRRMLRQMDEPITLFGEKEMERRDRLRRILSAMDEEEREAVAVEGNIQVMEEAPAVPELFYTEGLPGLKQARLQIAEFSLDRAAERLAGAKRKRESADEDEAGERQAAVEAAKAVIQQSSEIGDERPISSCAFQPGGRVLATAAWSGLVKLWGMPGGNKQLTIKAHDDRITGIAWHPDAGFSQSPDSVNLVTASADTTARLWSADGRLLRSLTGHADRLGRVAYHPMGCHVGTASFDQTWRLWDAETGTCILEQEGHSRSVYAVAFHRDGSLAGSGGLDAVGRIWDLRTGRTIMTLEGHVKDILSLDFSPNGYHVATGSNDNSCRIWDLRKRKAVYTLPGHRSLISQVTFEPNDGYYLLTAGYDNTSKLWDTSNYQLIKTLAGHEGKVMGADICPDGSGLIATVSYDRTVKLWAPDEV
;
A
#
# COMPACT_ATOMS: atom_id res chain seq x y z
N MET A 1 -26.48 -75.22 23.48
CA MET A 1 -27.78 -74.65 23.88
C MET A 1 -27.74 -73.17 23.57
N SER A 2 -28.36 -72.75 22.47
CA SER A 2 -28.58 -71.34 22.14
C SER A 2 -29.56 -70.75 23.16
N LEU A 3 -29.17 -69.66 23.81
CA LEU A 3 -30.13 -68.84 24.54
C LEU A 3 -31.24 -68.40 23.57
N PRO A 4 -32.52 -68.42 23.96
CA PRO A 4 -33.62 -67.99 23.10
C PRO A 4 -33.35 -66.55 22.64
N GLN A 5 -33.59 -66.23 21.36
CA GLN A 5 -33.31 -64.91 20.76
C GLN A 5 -33.86 -63.73 21.59
N ALA A 6 -34.94 -63.96 22.35
CA ALA A 6 -35.52 -62.99 23.28
C ALA A 6 -34.60 -62.63 24.48
N GLY A 7 -33.78 -63.57 24.98
CA GLY A 7 -32.86 -63.36 26.09
C GLY A 7 -31.59 -62.58 25.71
N GLN A 8 -31.09 -62.78 24.49
CA GLN A 8 -29.98 -61.99 23.95
C GLN A 8 -30.44 -60.55 23.67
N HIS A 9 -31.65 -60.38 23.14
CA HIS A 9 -32.23 -59.05 22.89
C HIS A 9 -32.51 -58.29 24.21
N ALA A 10 -32.92 -58.98 25.28
CA ALA A 10 -33.10 -58.38 26.59
C ALA A 10 -31.76 -57.96 27.24
N GLN A 11 -30.69 -58.77 27.08
CA GLN A 11 -29.36 -58.42 27.55
C GLN A 11 -28.79 -57.21 26.80
N GLN A 12 -28.95 -57.14 25.48
CA GLN A 12 -28.54 -55.98 24.68
C GLN A 12 -29.28 -54.70 25.08
N LEU A 13 -30.60 -54.77 25.26
CA LEU A 13 -31.40 -53.64 25.76
C LEU A 13 -30.95 -53.18 27.15
N GLN A 14 -30.62 -54.13 28.04
CA GLN A 14 -30.14 -53.82 29.38
C GLN A 14 -28.74 -53.18 29.36
N GLU A 15 -27.84 -53.66 28.51
CA GLU A 15 -26.51 -53.07 28.30
C GLU A 15 -26.59 -51.66 27.71
N GLU A 16 -27.46 -51.43 26.73
CA GLU A 16 -27.72 -50.10 26.18
C GLU A 16 -28.29 -49.14 27.23
N LEU A 17 -29.21 -49.60 28.07
CA LEU A 17 -29.76 -48.78 29.16
C LEU A 17 -28.68 -48.39 30.16
N ILE A 18 -27.81 -49.34 30.54
CA ILE A 18 -26.70 -49.10 31.46
C ILE A 18 -25.71 -48.10 30.84
N ARG A 19 -25.41 -48.24 29.54
CA ARG A 19 -24.55 -47.30 28.82
C ARG A 19 -25.13 -45.88 28.80
N GLN A 20 -26.42 -45.72 28.48
CA GLN A 20 -27.09 -44.41 28.49
C GLN A 20 -27.13 -43.78 29.89
N VAL A 21 -27.31 -44.59 30.94
CA VAL A 21 -27.28 -44.12 32.33
C VAL A 21 -25.87 -43.65 32.71
N ASN A 22 -24.84 -44.40 32.31
CA ASN A 22 -23.44 -44.04 32.57
C ASN A 22 -23.01 -42.78 31.80
N GLU A 23 -23.43 -42.61 30.54
CA GLU A 23 -23.19 -41.40 29.75
C GLU A 23 -23.87 -40.17 30.39
N ARG A 24 -25.13 -40.30 30.83
CA ARG A 24 -25.84 -39.23 31.55
C ARG A 24 -25.19 -38.89 32.88
N ARG A 25 -24.61 -39.88 33.57
CA ARG A 25 -23.88 -39.68 34.82
C ARG A 25 -22.58 -38.92 34.56
N ARG A 26 -21.79 -39.35 33.57
CA ARG A 26 -20.56 -38.66 33.14
C ARG A 26 -20.82 -37.21 32.71
N MET A 27 -21.89 -36.95 31.96
CA MET A 27 -22.27 -35.57 31.57
C MET A 27 -22.60 -34.66 32.76
N ARG A 28 -23.13 -35.21 33.86
CA ARG A 28 -23.44 -34.43 35.07
C ARG A 28 -22.21 -34.18 35.93
N GLU A 29 -21.28 -35.14 35.94
CA GLU A 29 -20.02 -35.07 36.69
C GLU A 29 -18.99 -34.18 35.98
N THR A 30 -19.06 -33.98 34.65
CA THR A 30 -18.17 -33.06 33.94
C THR A 30 -18.44 -31.60 34.26
N VAL A 31 -17.46 -30.98 34.90
CA VAL A 31 -17.42 -29.54 35.20
C VAL A 31 -16.97 -28.80 33.95
N VAL A 32 -17.79 -27.86 33.49
CA VAL A 32 -17.51 -27.02 32.30
C VAL A 32 -17.56 -25.55 32.71
N PRO A 33 -16.63 -24.70 32.23
CA PRO A 33 -16.63 -23.26 32.50
C PRO A 33 -17.99 -22.60 32.22
N THR A 34 -18.32 -21.56 32.99
CA THR A 34 -19.53 -20.74 32.83
C THR A 34 -19.38 -19.62 31.80
N SER A 35 -18.14 -19.20 31.52
CA SER A 35 -17.82 -18.14 30.56
C SER A 35 -17.81 -18.69 29.12
N ASP A 36 -18.52 -18.02 28.22
CA ASP A 36 -18.54 -18.41 26.80
C ASP A 36 -17.17 -18.27 26.11
N ALA A 37 -16.35 -17.32 26.54
CA ALA A 37 -15.00 -17.13 26.00
C ALA A 37 -14.09 -18.35 26.29
N ASP A 38 -14.19 -18.91 27.50
CA ASP A 38 -13.43 -20.09 27.90
C ASP A 38 -13.92 -21.34 27.18
N VAL A 39 -15.24 -21.47 26.99
CA VAL A 39 -15.84 -22.56 26.20
C VAL A 39 -15.35 -22.54 24.75
N ARG A 40 -15.32 -21.37 24.11
CA ARG A 40 -14.79 -21.21 22.75
C ARG A 40 -13.30 -21.50 22.66
N ARG A 41 -12.52 -21.15 23.69
CA ARG A 41 -11.09 -21.46 23.76
C ARG A 41 -10.85 -22.96 23.84
N MET A 42 -11.56 -23.67 24.71
CA MET A 42 -11.43 -25.13 24.85
C MET A 42 -11.85 -25.86 23.56
N LEU A 43 -12.96 -25.44 22.93
CA LEU A 43 -13.35 -26.00 21.63
C LEU A 43 -12.27 -25.79 20.55
N ARG A 44 -11.63 -24.61 20.53
CA ARG A 44 -10.52 -24.33 19.60
C ARG A 44 -9.29 -25.21 19.88
N GLN A 45 -8.96 -25.45 21.14
CA GLN A 45 -7.83 -26.32 21.52
C GLN A 45 -8.06 -27.77 21.08
N MET A 46 -9.32 -28.21 21.10
CA MET A 46 -9.73 -29.55 20.67
C MET A 46 -9.96 -29.68 19.17
N ASP A 47 -9.63 -28.64 18.38
CA ASP A 47 -9.89 -28.53 16.93
C ASP A 47 -11.36 -28.78 16.52
N GLU A 48 -12.28 -28.52 17.45
CA GLU A 48 -13.73 -28.62 17.25
C GLU A 48 -14.29 -27.27 16.76
N PRO A 49 -15.37 -27.27 15.95
CA PRO A 49 -15.94 -26.03 15.43
C PRO A 49 -16.37 -25.12 16.58
N ILE A 50 -15.81 -23.90 16.64
CA ILE A 50 -16.00 -22.96 17.76
C ILE A 50 -17.48 -22.60 17.98
N THR A 51 -18.23 -22.48 16.88
CA THR A 51 -19.66 -22.18 16.89
C THR A 51 -20.37 -22.91 15.76
N LEU A 52 -21.49 -23.58 16.04
CA LEU A 52 -22.38 -24.12 15.02
C LEU A 52 -23.45 -23.10 14.60
N PHE A 53 -24.03 -23.28 13.42
CA PHE A 53 -25.06 -22.38 12.90
C PHE A 53 -26.31 -22.41 13.79
N GLY A 54 -26.73 -21.24 14.28
CA GLY A 54 -27.89 -21.10 15.17
C GLY A 54 -27.64 -21.48 16.64
N GLU A 55 -26.42 -21.89 16.99
CA GLU A 55 -26.07 -22.38 18.33
C GLU A 55 -25.96 -21.23 19.34
N LYS A 56 -26.76 -21.31 20.42
CA LYS A 56 -26.68 -20.36 21.55
C LYS A 56 -25.56 -20.74 22.52
N GLU A 57 -25.17 -19.82 23.40
CA GLU A 57 -24.10 -20.02 24.38
C GLU A 57 -24.32 -21.25 25.28
N MET A 58 -25.57 -21.50 25.71
CA MET A 58 -25.90 -22.71 26.49
C MET A 58 -25.75 -24.00 25.68
N GLU A 59 -26.16 -24.00 24.41
CA GLU A 59 -26.08 -25.18 23.53
C GLU A 59 -24.61 -25.52 23.22
N ARG A 60 -23.77 -24.50 23.05
CA ARG A 60 -22.32 -24.64 22.89
C ARG A 60 -21.66 -25.22 24.13
N ARG A 61 -22.06 -24.75 25.31
CA ARG A 61 -21.57 -25.28 26.59
C ARG A 61 -21.99 -26.74 26.78
N ASP A 62 -23.22 -27.08 26.43
CA ASP A 62 -23.71 -28.47 26.49
C ASP A 62 -23.02 -29.37 25.46
N ARG A 63 -22.64 -28.84 24.29
CA ARG A 63 -21.80 -29.54 23.32
C ARG A 63 -20.41 -29.80 23.88
N LEU A 64 -19.74 -28.78 24.42
CA LEU A 64 -18.44 -28.96 25.07
C LEU A 64 -18.53 -30.00 26.20
N ARG A 65 -19.60 -29.95 27.00
CA ARG A 65 -19.87 -30.94 28.05
C ARG A 65 -20.00 -32.36 27.50
N ARG A 66 -20.69 -32.53 26.37
CA ARG A 66 -20.87 -33.81 25.70
C ARG A 66 -19.55 -34.36 25.17
N ILE A 67 -18.75 -33.51 24.51
CA ILE A 67 -17.44 -33.90 23.98
C ILE A 67 -16.51 -34.30 25.12
N LEU A 68 -16.38 -33.46 26.16
CA LEU A 68 -15.57 -33.79 27.34
C LEU A 68 -16.05 -35.07 28.02
N SER A 69 -17.37 -35.32 28.08
CA SER A 69 -17.90 -36.55 28.69
C SER A 69 -17.59 -37.83 27.91
N ALA A 70 -17.27 -37.71 26.62
CA ALA A 70 -16.96 -38.81 25.71
C ALA A 70 -15.45 -39.12 25.65
N MET A 71 -14.59 -38.17 26.01
CA MET A 71 -13.12 -38.34 26.06
C MET A 71 -12.67 -39.15 27.28
N ASP A 72 -11.50 -39.79 27.17
CA ASP A 72 -10.87 -40.55 28.26
C ASP A 72 -10.22 -39.60 29.29
N GLU A 73 -9.96 -40.10 30.51
CA GLU A 73 -9.43 -39.25 31.61
C GLU A 73 -8.07 -38.62 31.28
N GLU A 74 -7.18 -39.35 30.60
CA GLU A 74 -5.87 -38.84 30.16
C GLU A 74 -6.00 -37.69 29.14
N GLU A 75 -6.95 -37.79 28.21
CA GLU A 75 -7.21 -36.74 27.21
C GLU A 75 -7.84 -35.50 27.84
N ARG A 76 -8.72 -35.69 28.84
CA ARG A 76 -9.31 -34.58 29.61
C ARG A 76 -8.26 -33.83 30.43
N GLU A 77 -7.33 -34.56 31.06
CA GLU A 77 -6.24 -33.96 31.80
C GLU A 77 -5.28 -33.21 30.86
N ALA A 78 -4.98 -33.72 29.67
CA ALA A 78 -4.18 -33.00 28.68
C ALA A 78 -4.83 -31.65 28.27
N VAL A 79 -6.13 -31.65 27.97
CA VAL A 79 -6.88 -30.43 27.63
C VAL A 79 -6.98 -29.48 28.84
N ALA A 80 -7.10 -30.00 30.05
CA ALA A 80 -7.14 -29.19 31.27
C ALA A 80 -5.77 -28.57 31.61
N VAL A 81 -4.68 -29.29 31.39
CA VAL A 81 -3.30 -28.82 31.58
C VAL A 81 -2.98 -27.72 30.56
N GLU A 82 -3.36 -27.90 29.29
CA GLU A 82 -3.21 -26.85 28.26
C GLU A 82 -4.15 -25.65 28.48
N GLY A 83 -5.35 -25.87 29.04
CA GLY A 83 -6.29 -24.81 29.39
C GLY A 83 -5.85 -23.96 30.60
N ASN A 84 -5.03 -24.52 31.48
CA ASN A 84 -4.41 -23.85 32.63
C ASN A 84 -3.02 -23.30 32.34
N ILE A 85 -2.52 -23.41 31.11
CA ILE A 85 -1.46 -22.54 30.64
C ILE A 85 -2.07 -21.13 30.62
N GLN A 86 -1.96 -20.45 31.76
CA GLN A 86 -1.79 -19.01 31.76
C GLN A 86 -0.83 -18.76 30.61
N VAL A 87 -1.30 -18.07 29.58
CA VAL A 87 -0.46 -17.59 28.50
C VAL A 87 0.71 -16.94 29.23
N MET A 88 1.83 -17.67 29.33
CA MET A 88 3.11 -17.02 29.48
C MET A 88 3.07 -16.09 28.30
N GLU A 89 2.88 -14.80 28.58
CA GLU A 89 3.16 -13.77 27.58
C GLU A 89 4.53 -14.17 27.07
N GLU A 90 4.56 -14.79 25.88
CA GLU A 90 5.80 -15.04 25.19
C GLU A 90 6.44 -13.66 25.15
N ALA A 91 7.54 -13.52 25.90
CA ALA A 91 8.29 -12.29 25.94
C ALA A 91 8.43 -11.85 24.49
N PRO A 92 8.03 -10.62 24.13
CA PRO A 92 7.85 -10.23 22.74
C PRO A 92 9.10 -10.64 21.99
N ALA A 93 8.94 -11.59 21.06
CA ALA A 93 10.04 -12.16 20.31
C ALA A 93 10.86 -10.98 19.78
N VAL A 94 12.06 -10.79 20.32
CA VAL A 94 12.93 -9.72 19.87
C VAL A 94 13.20 -10.06 18.41
N PRO A 95 12.74 -9.25 17.44
CA PRO A 95 12.92 -9.60 16.05
C PRO A 95 14.42 -9.66 15.78
N GLU A 96 14.95 -10.87 15.60
CA GLU A 96 16.35 -11.07 15.26
C GLU A 96 16.57 -10.48 13.87
N LEU A 97 17.27 -9.36 13.84
CA LEU A 97 17.71 -8.74 12.59
C LEU A 97 18.75 -9.65 11.95
N PHE A 98 18.35 -10.38 10.92
CA PHE A 98 19.28 -11.13 10.09
C PHE A 98 19.85 -10.22 9.00
N TYR A 99 21.13 -10.42 8.66
CA TYR A 99 21.81 -9.72 7.59
C TYR A 99 22.31 -10.74 6.58
N THR A 100 22.11 -10.46 5.30
CA THR A 100 22.66 -11.24 4.18
C THR A 100 23.72 -10.42 3.46
N GLU A 101 24.73 -11.11 2.93
CA GLU A 101 25.75 -10.45 2.10
C GLU A 101 25.13 -10.04 0.77
N GLY A 102 25.22 -8.75 0.45
CA GLY A 102 24.68 -8.19 -0.80
C GLY A 102 25.61 -8.35 -1.99
N LEU A 103 25.05 -8.23 -3.19
CA LEU A 103 25.79 -8.26 -4.45
C LEU A 103 26.83 -7.12 -4.52
N PRO A 104 27.99 -7.31 -5.20
CA PRO A 104 28.96 -6.22 -5.42
C PRO A 104 28.36 -5.00 -6.13
N GLY A 105 27.40 -5.22 -7.04
CA GLY A 105 26.65 -4.15 -7.71
C GLY A 105 25.83 -3.30 -6.74
N LEU A 106 25.30 -3.90 -5.67
CA LEU A 106 24.59 -3.16 -4.61
C LEU A 106 25.52 -2.21 -3.88
N LYS A 107 26.78 -2.61 -3.63
CA LYS A 107 27.77 -1.74 -3.00
C LYS A 107 28.07 -0.51 -3.87
N GLN A 108 28.23 -0.71 -5.18
CA GLN A 108 28.47 0.39 -6.12
C GLN A 108 27.26 1.33 -6.22
N ALA A 109 26.06 0.77 -6.37
CA ALA A 109 24.82 1.54 -6.37
C ALA A 109 24.66 2.36 -5.08
N ARG A 110 24.97 1.77 -3.92
CA ARG A 110 24.94 2.48 -2.62
C ARG A 110 25.90 3.65 -2.55
N LEU A 111 27.10 3.52 -3.12
CA LEU A 111 28.07 4.61 -3.18
C LEU A 111 27.56 5.75 -4.08
N GLN A 112 27.05 5.42 -5.28
CA GLN A 112 26.46 6.41 -6.19
C GLN A 112 25.25 7.12 -5.55
N ILE A 113 24.37 6.36 -4.90
CA ILE A 113 23.22 6.92 -4.17
C ILE A 113 23.71 7.83 -3.04
N ALA A 114 24.77 7.44 -2.32
CA ALA A 114 25.32 8.27 -1.25
C ALA A 114 25.90 9.59 -1.78
N GLU A 115 26.72 9.55 -2.82
CA GLU A 115 27.30 10.75 -3.45
C GLU A 115 26.21 11.69 -3.94
N PHE A 116 25.25 11.19 -4.71
CA PHE A 116 24.13 11.97 -5.22
C PHE A 116 23.23 12.55 -4.12
N SER A 117 22.91 11.74 -3.11
CA SER A 117 21.95 12.15 -2.08
C SER A 117 22.54 13.11 -1.05
N LEU A 118 23.84 13.04 -0.78
CA LEU A 118 24.52 13.95 0.14
C LEU A 118 24.55 15.37 -0.42
N ASP A 119 24.89 15.52 -1.71
CA ASP A 119 24.95 16.82 -2.37
C ASP A 119 23.55 17.45 -2.46
N ARG A 120 22.54 16.70 -2.91
CA ARG A 120 21.16 17.20 -2.96
C ARG A 120 20.58 17.51 -1.58
N ALA A 121 20.87 16.70 -0.57
CA ALA A 121 20.42 17.00 0.79
C ALA A 121 21.07 18.28 1.31
N ALA A 122 22.34 18.52 0.99
CA ALA A 122 23.03 19.76 1.34
C ALA A 122 22.43 20.96 0.62
N GLU A 123 22.16 20.87 -0.68
CA GLU A 123 21.51 21.91 -1.48
C GLU A 123 20.11 22.23 -0.97
N ARG A 124 19.29 21.21 -0.71
CA ARG A 124 17.94 21.39 -0.15
C ARG A 124 17.98 22.06 1.22
N LEU A 125 18.88 21.63 2.10
CA LEU A 125 19.04 22.24 3.42
C LEU A 125 19.56 23.67 3.33
N ALA A 126 20.45 23.97 2.39
CA ALA A 126 20.95 25.32 2.12
C ALA A 126 19.83 26.22 1.56
N GLY A 127 19.02 25.71 0.63
CA GLY A 127 17.84 26.40 0.09
C GLY A 127 16.81 26.68 1.17
N ALA A 128 16.50 25.70 2.03
CA ALA A 128 15.58 25.89 3.15
C ALA A 128 16.10 26.90 4.19
N LYS A 129 17.43 26.96 4.42
CA LYS A 129 18.02 28.00 5.26
C LYS A 129 17.94 29.38 4.61
N ARG A 130 18.20 29.48 3.30
CA ARG A 130 18.09 30.72 2.54
C ARG A 130 16.66 31.28 2.57
N LYS A 131 15.66 30.45 2.27
CA LYS A 131 14.23 30.81 2.36
C LYS A 131 13.84 31.32 3.75
N ARG A 132 14.45 30.79 4.79
CA ARG A 132 14.19 31.20 6.17
C ARG A 132 14.92 32.49 6.60
N GLU A 133 16.14 32.71 6.10
CA GLU A 133 17.02 33.81 6.52
C GLU A 133 16.87 35.06 5.64
N SER A 134 16.48 34.88 4.37
CA SER A 134 16.22 35.97 3.44
C SER A 134 14.92 36.68 3.80
N ALA A 135 15.01 37.99 4.07
CA ALA A 135 13.83 38.83 4.24
C ALA A 135 13.12 39.14 2.91
N ASP A 136 13.80 38.92 1.77
CA ASP A 136 13.31 39.22 0.43
C ASP A 136 12.49 38.07 -0.19
N GLU A 137 12.61 36.85 0.34
CA GLU A 137 11.84 35.68 -0.11
C GLU A 137 10.53 35.59 0.70
N ASP A 138 9.41 36.04 0.13
CA ASP A 138 8.09 35.96 0.76
C ASP A 138 7.45 34.58 0.58
N GLU A 139 7.97 33.58 1.32
CA GLU A 139 7.43 32.20 1.31
C GLU A 139 5.92 32.18 1.64
N ALA A 140 5.46 33.09 2.49
CA ALA A 140 4.05 33.20 2.85
C ALA A 140 3.21 33.70 1.67
N GLY A 141 3.69 34.71 0.94
CA GLY A 141 3.09 35.21 -0.29
C GLY A 141 3.05 34.16 -1.40
N GLU A 142 4.15 33.47 -1.66
CA GLU A 142 4.22 32.38 -2.65
C GLU A 142 3.23 31.26 -2.32
N ARG A 143 3.19 30.83 -1.05
CA ARG A 143 2.24 29.82 -0.58
C ARG A 143 0.80 30.29 -0.77
N GLN A 144 0.49 31.53 -0.37
CA GLN A 144 -0.85 32.06 -0.51
C GLN A 144 -1.27 32.12 -1.99
N ALA A 145 -0.38 32.55 -2.89
CA ALA A 145 -0.63 32.56 -4.32
C ALA A 145 -0.88 31.14 -4.87
N ALA A 146 -0.07 30.16 -4.46
CA ALA A 146 -0.25 28.76 -4.86
C ALA A 146 -1.59 28.18 -4.35
N VAL A 147 -1.97 28.49 -3.10
CA VAL A 147 -3.24 28.08 -2.52
C VAL A 147 -4.42 28.78 -3.20
N GLU A 148 -4.28 30.04 -3.59
CA GLU A 148 -5.29 30.78 -4.34
C GLU A 148 -5.47 30.22 -5.76
N ALA A 149 -4.37 29.91 -6.47
CA ALA A 149 -4.42 29.19 -7.73
C ALA A 149 -5.12 27.84 -7.58
N ALA A 150 -4.80 27.07 -6.53
CA ALA A 150 -5.46 25.80 -6.20
C ALA A 150 -6.97 25.96 -5.92
N LYS A 151 -7.41 27.10 -5.36
CA LYS A 151 -8.84 27.43 -5.19
C LYS A 151 -9.52 27.76 -6.52
N ALA A 152 -8.79 28.36 -7.46
CA ALA A 152 -9.29 28.72 -8.78
C ALA A 152 -9.39 27.52 -9.74
N VAL A 153 -8.89 26.34 -9.36
CA VAL A 153 -8.90 25.15 -10.22
C VAL A 153 -10.32 24.74 -10.65
N ILE A 154 -10.55 24.64 -11.96
CA ILE A 154 -11.80 24.19 -12.58
C ILE A 154 -11.53 23.04 -13.57
N GLN A 155 -12.57 22.25 -13.88
CA GLN A 155 -12.46 21.18 -14.87
C GLN A 155 -12.38 21.79 -16.27
N GLN A 156 -11.26 21.63 -16.97
CA GLN A 156 -11.08 22.14 -18.34
C GLN A 156 -11.57 21.13 -19.39
N SER A 157 -11.15 19.86 -19.26
CA SER A 157 -11.47 18.83 -20.24
C SER A 157 -11.78 17.50 -19.56
N SER A 158 -12.53 16.66 -20.27
CA SER A 158 -12.91 15.31 -19.86
C SER A 158 -12.84 14.41 -21.09
N GLU A 159 -11.84 13.56 -21.14
CA GLU A 159 -11.56 12.73 -22.31
C GLU A 159 -11.72 11.25 -22.00
N ILE A 160 -12.18 10.48 -22.98
CA ILE A 160 -12.31 9.04 -22.84
C ILE A 160 -10.94 8.41 -23.07
N GLY A 161 -10.40 7.81 -22.01
CA GLY A 161 -9.11 7.16 -22.04
C GLY A 161 -9.16 5.85 -22.79
N ASP A 162 -9.93 4.88 -22.31
CA ASP A 162 -9.97 3.54 -22.90
C ASP A 162 -11.29 2.79 -22.66
N GLU A 163 -11.43 1.57 -23.21
CA GLU A 163 -12.62 0.72 -22.97
C GLU A 163 -12.68 0.18 -21.54
N ARG A 164 -11.51 0.00 -20.91
CA ARG A 164 -11.37 -0.44 -19.51
C ARG A 164 -10.98 0.71 -18.59
N PRO A 165 -11.23 0.58 -17.28
CA PRO A 165 -10.81 1.55 -16.26
C PRO A 165 -9.33 1.93 -16.38
N ILE A 166 -9.05 3.20 -16.11
CA ILE A 166 -7.70 3.75 -16.06
C ILE A 166 -7.20 3.59 -14.62
N SER A 167 -6.03 3.00 -14.43
CA SER A 167 -5.47 2.70 -13.11
C SER A 167 -4.59 3.80 -12.56
N SER A 168 -3.79 4.42 -13.42
CA SER A 168 -2.75 5.38 -13.02
C SER A 168 -2.52 6.42 -14.10
N CYS A 169 -2.14 7.61 -13.66
CA CYS A 169 -1.61 8.66 -14.52
C CYS A 169 -0.30 9.18 -13.94
N ALA A 170 0.58 9.67 -14.80
CA ALA A 170 1.78 10.39 -14.40
C ALA A 170 2.14 11.45 -15.45
N PHE A 171 2.45 12.66 -15.01
CA PHE A 171 3.00 13.71 -15.85
C PHE A 171 4.49 13.50 -16.08
N GLN A 172 4.91 13.84 -17.29
CA GLN A 172 6.32 13.98 -17.61
C GLN A 172 6.91 15.13 -16.77
N PRO A 173 8.17 15.05 -16.30
CA PRO A 173 8.83 16.11 -15.55
C PRO A 173 8.76 17.51 -16.20
N GLY A 174 8.78 17.59 -17.53
CA GLY A 174 8.63 18.84 -18.28
C GLY A 174 7.18 19.30 -18.54
N GLY A 175 6.17 18.59 -18.03
CA GLY A 175 4.75 18.95 -18.13
C GLY A 175 4.08 18.80 -19.51
N ARG A 176 4.84 18.50 -20.56
CA ARG A 176 4.33 18.46 -21.95
C ARG A 176 3.49 17.22 -22.28
N VAL A 177 3.73 16.11 -21.59
CA VAL A 177 3.08 14.83 -21.88
C VAL A 177 2.52 14.23 -20.59
N LEU A 178 1.29 13.73 -20.65
CA LEU A 178 0.70 12.89 -19.62
C LEU A 178 0.70 11.44 -20.11
N ALA A 179 1.14 10.50 -19.27
CA ALA A 179 0.95 9.08 -19.52
C ALA A 179 -0.22 8.56 -18.69
N THR A 180 -1.11 7.80 -19.32
CA THR A 180 -2.23 7.12 -18.66
C THR A 180 -2.15 5.62 -18.89
N ALA A 181 -2.33 4.83 -17.84
CA ALA A 181 -2.30 3.38 -17.87
C ALA A 181 -3.70 2.80 -17.65
N ALA A 182 -4.10 1.85 -18.48
CA ALA A 182 -5.41 1.20 -18.39
C ALA A 182 -5.32 -0.29 -18.02
N TRP A 183 -6.42 -0.83 -17.49
CA TRP A 183 -6.56 -2.26 -17.19
C TRP A 183 -6.64 -3.17 -18.43
N SER A 184 -6.66 -2.57 -19.62
CA SER A 184 -6.54 -3.27 -20.91
C SER A 184 -5.10 -3.66 -21.26
N GLY A 185 -4.11 -3.18 -20.51
CA GLY A 185 -2.70 -3.35 -20.87
C GLY A 185 -2.17 -2.25 -21.80
N LEU A 186 -2.99 -1.23 -22.11
CA LEU A 186 -2.60 -0.09 -22.94
C LEU A 186 -2.10 1.07 -22.09
N VAL A 187 -1.03 1.71 -22.57
CA VAL A 187 -0.59 3.03 -22.11
C VAL A 187 -0.83 4.03 -23.23
N LYS A 188 -1.45 5.16 -22.90
CA LYS A 188 -1.69 6.27 -23.82
C LYS A 188 -0.93 7.50 -23.36
N LEU A 189 -0.25 8.15 -24.30
CA LEU A 189 0.45 9.41 -24.10
C LEU A 189 -0.37 10.55 -24.70
N TRP A 190 -0.58 11.60 -23.90
CA TRP A 190 -1.41 12.74 -24.22
C TRP A 190 -0.56 14.00 -24.24
N GLY A 191 -0.61 14.75 -25.32
CA GLY A 191 0.05 16.05 -25.43
C GLY A 191 -0.75 17.11 -24.69
N MET A 192 -0.10 17.75 -23.73
CA MET A 192 -0.66 18.82 -22.92
C MET A 192 -0.30 20.20 -23.48
N PRO A 193 -1.15 21.23 -23.27
CA PRO A 193 -2.39 21.23 -22.47
C PRO A 193 -3.66 20.74 -23.21
N GLY A 194 -3.59 20.49 -24.51
CA GLY A 194 -4.77 20.25 -25.35
C GLY A 194 -5.44 18.87 -25.26
N GLY A 195 -4.86 17.90 -24.55
CA GLY A 195 -5.42 16.53 -24.46
C GLY A 195 -5.28 15.70 -25.75
N ASN A 196 -4.41 16.10 -26.68
CA ASN A 196 -4.30 15.36 -27.94
C ASN A 196 -3.56 14.03 -27.74
N LYS A 197 -4.20 12.91 -28.11
CA LYS A 197 -3.57 11.58 -28.08
C LYS A 197 -2.39 11.54 -29.06
N GLN A 198 -1.17 11.39 -28.52
CA GLN A 198 0.06 11.32 -29.32
C GLN A 198 0.42 9.87 -29.67
N LEU A 199 0.41 8.98 -28.67
CA LEU A 199 0.90 7.61 -28.82
C LEU A 199 0.05 6.63 -28.01
N THR A 200 -0.17 5.44 -28.56
CA THR A 200 -0.75 4.30 -27.82
C THR A 200 0.25 3.16 -27.85
N ILE A 201 0.69 2.73 -26.67
CA ILE A 201 1.64 1.64 -26.46
C ILE A 201 0.87 0.45 -25.93
N LYS A 202 0.95 -0.70 -26.62
CA LYS A 202 0.49 -1.97 -26.07
C LYS A 202 1.56 -2.49 -25.11
N ALA A 203 1.44 -2.11 -23.84
CA ALA A 203 2.50 -2.31 -22.86
C ALA A 203 2.49 -3.71 -22.27
N HIS A 204 1.33 -4.21 -21.87
CA HIS A 204 1.15 -5.48 -21.18
C HIS A 204 -0.07 -6.24 -21.68
N ASP A 205 -0.17 -7.52 -21.35
CA ASP A 205 -1.36 -8.35 -21.67
C ASP A 205 -2.37 -8.40 -20.52
N ASP A 206 -1.96 -8.04 -19.30
CA ASP A 206 -2.83 -7.89 -18.12
C ASP A 206 -2.91 -6.41 -17.67
N ARG A 207 -3.69 -6.15 -16.62
CA ARG A 207 -3.94 -4.82 -16.06
C ARG A 207 -2.65 -4.16 -15.57
N ILE A 208 -2.44 -2.92 -16.02
CA ILE A 208 -1.36 -2.07 -15.53
C ILE A 208 -1.75 -1.48 -14.19
N THR A 209 -0.84 -1.50 -13.22
CA THR A 209 -1.06 -1.05 -11.84
C THR A 209 -0.33 0.24 -11.50
N GLY A 210 0.84 0.47 -12.11
CA GLY A 210 1.65 1.66 -11.88
C GLY A 210 2.36 2.16 -13.14
N ILE A 211 2.60 3.47 -13.18
CA ILE A 211 3.36 4.13 -14.23
C ILE A 211 4.23 5.21 -13.60
N ALA A 212 5.47 5.33 -14.06
CA ALA A 212 6.40 6.36 -13.59
C ALA A 212 7.30 6.83 -14.74
N TRP A 213 7.53 8.13 -14.82
CA TRP A 213 8.46 8.73 -15.77
C TRP A 213 9.88 8.75 -15.22
N HIS A 214 10.86 8.64 -16.12
CA HIS A 214 12.25 8.92 -15.80
C HIS A 214 12.38 10.39 -15.36
N PRO A 215 13.16 10.73 -14.32
CA PRO A 215 13.27 12.10 -13.79
C PRO A 215 13.73 13.13 -14.84
N ASP A 216 14.57 12.70 -15.78
CA ASP A 216 15.05 13.57 -16.86
C ASP A 216 14.18 13.51 -18.13
N ALA A 217 13.06 12.76 -18.12
CA ALA A 217 12.22 12.62 -19.31
C ALA A 217 11.68 13.99 -19.76
N GLY A 218 11.96 14.35 -21.01
CA GLY A 218 11.54 15.63 -21.61
C GLY A 218 12.63 16.70 -21.67
N PHE A 219 13.71 16.51 -20.93
CA PHE A 219 14.98 17.22 -21.15
C PHE A 219 15.78 16.45 -22.21
N SER A 220 16.64 17.14 -22.98
CA SER A 220 17.38 16.62 -24.14
C SER A 220 17.98 15.21 -23.92
N GLN A 221 17.22 14.17 -24.27
CA GLN A 221 17.65 12.78 -24.24
C GLN A 221 17.63 12.20 -25.66
N SER A 222 18.46 11.18 -25.88
CA SER A 222 18.39 10.39 -27.10
C SER A 222 17.04 9.66 -27.17
N PRO A 223 16.46 9.45 -28.36
CA PRO A 223 15.20 8.73 -28.51
C PRO A 223 15.26 7.29 -27.98
N ASP A 224 16.46 6.70 -27.90
CA ASP A 224 16.69 5.34 -27.38
C ASP A 224 16.83 5.28 -25.85
N SER A 225 16.78 6.41 -25.15
CA SER A 225 16.87 6.43 -23.69
C SER A 225 15.62 5.87 -23.02
N VAL A 226 15.78 5.40 -21.78
CA VAL A 226 14.64 4.98 -20.97
C VAL A 226 13.87 6.20 -20.49
N ASN A 227 12.60 6.29 -20.84
CA ASN A 227 11.76 7.43 -20.51
C ASN A 227 10.61 7.07 -19.57
N LEU A 228 10.09 5.84 -19.65
CA LEU A 228 8.87 5.46 -18.95
C LEU A 228 8.97 4.04 -18.41
N VAL A 229 8.37 3.82 -17.23
CA VAL A 229 8.20 2.49 -16.65
C VAL A 229 6.75 2.19 -16.40
N THR A 230 6.37 0.97 -16.76
CA THR A 230 5.06 0.41 -16.49
C THR A 230 5.22 -0.81 -15.61
N ALA A 231 4.34 -0.95 -14.61
CA ALA A 231 4.21 -2.14 -13.79
C ALA A 231 2.83 -2.74 -13.99
N SER A 232 2.78 -4.07 -14.09
CA SER A 232 1.57 -4.80 -14.43
C SER A 232 1.29 -5.94 -13.46
N ALA A 233 0.04 -6.39 -13.47
CA ALA A 233 -0.36 -7.57 -12.74
C ALA A 233 0.21 -8.88 -13.32
N ASP A 234 0.79 -8.83 -14.52
CA ASP A 234 1.51 -9.95 -15.16
C ASP A 234 2.90 -10.24 -14.55
N THR A 235 3.19 -9.71 -13.36
CA THR A 235 4.47 -9.80 -12.61
C THR A 235 5.65 -9.06 -13.23
N THR A 236 5.47 -8.45 -14.41
CA THR A 236 6.56 -7.78 -15.14
C THR A 236 6.49 -6.27 -15.01
N ALA A 237 7.66 -5.64 -14.90
CA ALA A 237 7.82 -4.21 -15.13
C ALA A 237 8.57 -3.99 -16.44
N ARG A 238 8.12 -3.07 -17.28
CA ARG A 238 8.71 -2.81 -18.61
C ARG A 238 9.24 -1.39 -18.70
N LEU A 239 10.44 -1.24 -19.25
CA LEU A 239 11.11 0.02 -19.53
C LEU A 239 10.87 0.41 -21.00
N TRP A 240 10.41 1.62 -21.25
CA TRP A 240 10.04 2.11 -22.59
C TRP A 240 10.85 3.33 -22.99
N SER A 241 11.13 3.43 -24.29
CA SER A 241 11.61 4.65 -24.94
C SER A 241 10.45 5.63 -25.20
N ALA A 242 10.77 6.90 -25.46
CA ALA A 242 9.80 7.94 -25.82
C ALA A 242 8.94 7.56 -27.05
N ASP A 243 9.50 6.80 -28.00
CA ASP A 243 8.80 6.33 -29.21
C ASP A 243 7.87 5.12 -28.93
N GLY A 244 7.80 4.65 -27.68
CA GLY A 244 7.01 3.49 -27.29
C GLY A 244 7.65 2.15 -27.60
N ARG A 245 8.95 2.13 -27.92
CA ARG A 245 9.73 0.89 -28.07
C ARG A 245 10.03 0.30 -26.69
N LEU A 246 9.84 -1.02 -26.57
CA LEU A 246 10.25 -1.76 -25.39
C LEU A 246 11.78 -1.85 -25.36
N LEU A 247 12.40 -1.31 -24.32
CA LEU A 247 13.84 -1.39 -24.12
C LEU A 247 14.20 -2.63 -23.30
N ARG A 248 13.53 -2.84 -22.15
CA ARG A 248 13.78 -3.98 -21.27
C ARG A 248 12.53 -4.43 -20.54
N SER A 249 12.52 -5.70 -20.15
CA SER A 249 11.53 -6.29 -19.26
C SER A 249 12.22 -6.76 -17.98
N LEU A 250 11.81 -6.21 -16.85
CA LEU A 250 12.23 -6.59 -15.51
C LEU A 250 11.34 -7.76 -15.07
N THR A 251 11.96 -8.93 -14.92
CA THR A 251 11.29 -10.17 -14.50
C THR A 251 11.99 -10.72 -13.28
N GLY A 252 11.22 -11.15 -12.28
CA GLY A 252 11.77 -11.76 -11.07
C GLY A 252 10.79 -11.83 -9.91
N HIS A 253 9.74 -11.00 -9.91
CA HIS A 253 8.70 -11.07 -8.90
C HIS A 253 7.84 -12.33 -9.08
N ALA A 254 7.41 -12.92 -7.96
CA ALA A 254 6.61 -14.14 -7.96
C ALA A 254 5.10 -13.88 -8.10
N ASP A 255 4.66 -12.69 -7.71
CA ASP A 255 3.26 -12.26 -7.78
C ASP A 255 3.15 -10.89 -8.49
N ARG A 256 1.91 -10.46 -8.70
CA ARG A 256 1.55 -9.20 -9.38
C ARG A 256 2.23 -7.99 -8.75
N LEU A 257 2.51 -6.98 -9.58
CA LEU A 257 3.12 -5.74 -9.10
C LEU A 257 2.07 -4.74 -8.59
N GLY A 258 2.44 -4.02 -7.55
CA GLY A 258 1.74 -2.83 -7.06
C GLY A 258 2.14 -1.60 -7.87
N ARG A 259 2.65 -0.57 -7.18
CA ARG A 259 3.16 0.66 -7.80
C ARG A 259 4.65 0.53 -8.13
N VAL A 260 5.11 1.45 -8.97
CA VAL A 260 6.49 1.59 -9.41
C VAL A 260 6.91 3.04 -9.27
N ALA A 261 8.18 3.27 -8.96
CA ALA A 261 8.74 4.61 -8.85
C ALA A 261 10.17 4.64 -9.38
N TYR A 262 10.57 5.79 -9.92
CA TYR A 262 11.96 6.05 -10.28
C TYR A 262 12.72 6.65 -9.12
N HIS A 263 13.97 6.22 -8.96
CA HIS A 263 14.92 6.94 -8.12
C HIS A 263 15.26 8.28 -8.79
N PRO A 264 15.44 9.40 -8.05
CA PRO A 264 15.69 10.72 -8.64
C PRO A 264 16.96 10.85 -9.50
N MET A 265 17.89 9.88 -9.39
CA MET A 265 19.08 9.78 -10.25
C MET A 265 18.75 9.20 -11.64
N GLY A 266 17.60 8.56 -11.82
CA GLY A 266 17.20 7.93 -13.08
C GLY A 266 17.77 6.53 -13.32
N CYS A 267 18.93 6.21 -12.74
CA CYS A 267 19.58 4.91 -12.90
C CYS A 267 18.86 3.74 -12.22
N HIS A 268 17.97 4.00 -11.26
CA HIS A 268 17.32 2.94 -10.48
C HIS A 268 15.79 3.03 -10.50
N VAL A 269 15.16 1.86 -10.48
CA VAL A 269 13.70 1.70 -10.46
C VAL A 269 13.30 0.86 -9.26
N GLY A 270 12.36 1.35 -8.46
CA GLY A 270 11.76 0.61 -7.35
C GLY A 270 10.44 -0.01 -7.75
N THR A 271 10.27 -1.32 -7.55
CA THR A 271 9.01 -2.04 -7.78
C THR A 271 8.48 -2.60 -6.46
N ALA A 272 7.19 -2.39 -6.19
CA ALA A 272 6.47 -3.03 -5.11
C ALA A 272 5.70 -4.25 -5.63
N SER A 273 5.68 -5.34 -4.88
CA SER A 273 5.03 -6.59 -5.30
C SER A 273 4.17 -7.21 -4.20
N PHE A 274 3.22 -8.03 -4.64
CA PHE A 274 2.36 -8.79 -3.74
C PHE A 274 3.06 -9.99 -3.07
N ASP A 275 4.29 -10.32 -3.49
CA ASP A 275 5.17 -11.31 -2.87
C ASP A 275 5.79 -10.87 -1.52
N GLN A 276 5.29 -9.76 -0.93
CA GLN A 276 5.77 -9.16 0.32
C GLN A 276 7.14 -8.47 0.22
N THR A 277 7.75 -8.49 -0.96
CA THR A 277 9.01 -7.80 -1.24
C THR A 277 8.77 -6.50 -2.00
N TRP A 278 9.72 -5.59 -1.85
CA TRP A 278 9.96 -4.56 -2.85
C TRP A 278 11.40 -4.70 -3.35
N ARG A 279 11.61 -4.40 -4.63
CA ARG A 279 12.90 -4.60 -5.29
C ARG A 279 13.41 -3.31 -5.91
N LEU A 280 14.73 -3.16 -5.90
CA LEU A 280 15.43 -2.09 -6.61
C LEU A 280 16.15 -2.69 -7.82
N TRP A 281 15.88 -2.13 -8.98
CA TRP A 281 16.43 -2.55 -10.25
C TRP A 281 17.38 -1.50 -10.79
N ASP A 282 18.40 -1.95 -11.48
CA ASP A 282 19.19 -1.10 -12.37
C ASP A 282 18.42 -0.86 -13.68
N ALA A 283 18.19 0.39 -14.06
CA ALA A 283 17.52 0.73 -15.32
C ALA A 283 18.42 0.42 -16.54
N GLU A 284 19.73 0.47 -16.38
CA GLU A 284 20.67 0.24 -17.48
C GLU A 284 20.88 -1.24 -17.75
N THR A 285 21.10 -2.05 -16.72
CA THR A 285 21.32 -3.50 -16.91
C THR A 285 20.04 -4.32 -16.83
N GLY A 286 18.97 -3.79 -16.22
CA GLY A 286 17.75 -4.54 -15.93
C GLY A 286 17.91 -5.59 -14.83
N THR A 287 19.01 -5.52 -14.06
CA THR A 287 19.30 -6.49 -13.00
C THR A 287 18.67 -6.06 -11.67
N CYS A 288 18.24 -7.04 -10.86
CA CYS A 288 17.78 -6.77 -9.50
C CYS A 288 19.00 -6.57 -8.60
N ILE A 289 19.12 -5.37 -8.02
CA ILE A 289 20.24 -4.98 -7.16
C ILE A 289 19.91 -5.27 -5.68
N LEU A 290 18.68 -4.97 -5.27
CA LEU A 290 18.22 -5.07 -3.90
C LEU A 290 16.87 -5.76 -3.85
N GLU A 291 16.75 -6.76 -2.99
CA GLU A 291 15.50 -7.39 -2.62
C GLU A 291 15.29 -7.15 -1.13
N GLN A 292 14.16 -6.55 -0.79
CA GLN A 292 13.89 -6.14 0.58
C GLN A 292 12.57 -6.71 1.07
N GLU A 293 12.71 -7.56 2.08
CA GLU A 293 11.62 -8.07 2.90
C GLU A 293 11.44 -7.20 4.14
N GLY A 294 10.23 -7.22 4.69
CA GLY A 294 9.95 -6.61 5.98
C GLY A 294 8.48 -6.37 6.26
N HIS A 295 7.61 -6.39 5.24
CA HIS A 295 6.17 -6.37 5.45
C HIS A 295 5.65 -7.79 5.70
N SER A 296 4.66 -7.92 6.58
CA SER A 296 4.02 -9.22 6.86
C SER A 296 3.01 -9.63 5.78
N ARG A 297 2.64 -8.68 4.91
CA ARG A 297 1.75 -8.83 3.76
C ARG A 297 2.35 -8.15 2.54
N SER A 298 1.69 -8.33 1.40
CA SER A 298 2.02 -7.69 0.12
C SER A 298 2.32 -6.20 0.22
N VAL A 299 3.31 -5.74 -0.53
CA VAL A 299 3.68 -4.33 -0.66
C VAL A 299 2.95 -3.74 -1.85
N TYR A 300 2.24 -2.64 -1.65
CA TYR A 300 1.45 -2.00 -2.72
C TYR A 300 2.08 -0.73 -3.25
N ALA A 301 2.60 0.13 -2.38
CA ALA A 301 3.17 1.42 -2.76
C ALA A 301 4.68 1.45 -2.54
N VAL A 302 5.39 2.13 -3.43
CA VAL A 302 6.80 2.51 -3.28
C VAL A 302 6.96 3.94 -3.76
N ALA A 303 7.71 4.75 -3.03
CA ALA A 303 8.12 6.08 -3.46
C ALA A 303 9.53 6.38 -2.98
N PHE A 304 10.24 7.25 -3.69
CA PHE A 304 11.57 7.69 -3.32
C PHE A 304 11.54 9.10 -2.77
N HIS A 305 12.41 9.37 -1.80
CA HIS A 305 12.67 10.71 -1.35
C HIS A 305 13.31 11.54 -2.48
N ARG A 306 13.03 12.84 -2.58
CA ARG A 306 13.56 13.72 -3.65
C ARG A 306 15.09 13.82 -3.65
N ASP A 307 15.71 13.75 -2.47
CA ASP A 307 17.18 13.65 -2.33
C ASP A 307 17.73 12.29 -2.79
N GLY A 308 16.90 11.24 -2.90
CA GLY A 308 17.33 9.88 -3.25
C GLY A 308 17.94 9.07 -2.10
N SER A 309 18.05 9.62 -0.89
CA SER A 309 18.61 8.89 0.25
C SER A 309 17.69 7.79 0.79
N LEU A 310 16.38 8.02 0.75
CA LEU A 310 15.36 7.16 1.36
C LEU A 310 14.39 6.61 0.34
N ALA A 311 13.88 5.41 0.61
CA ALA A 311 12.73 4.82 -0.05
C ALA A 311 11.63 4.57 0.98
N GLY A 312 10.38 4.89 0.64
CA GLY A 312 9.20 4.56 1.43
C GLY A 312 8.44 3.42 0.77
N SER A 313 8.05 2.41 1.54
CA SER A 313 7.15 1.35 1.11
C SER A 313 5.85 1.37 1.93
N GLY A 314 4.73 1.14 1.26
CA GLY A 314 3.41 0.99 1.88
C GLY A 314 2.89 -0.43 1.69
N GLY A 315 2.65 -1.13 2.80
CA GLY A 315 2.14 -2.50 2.78
C GLY A 315 0.64 -2.61 3.00
N LEU A 316 0.08 -3.76 2.60
CA LEU A 316 -1.26 -4.19 3.00
C LEU A 316 -1.28 -4.76 4.43
N ASP A 317 -0.17 -4.66 5.17
CA ASP A 317 -0.06 -4.91 6.61
C ASP A 317 -0.44 -3.68 7.45
N ALA A 318 -0.93 -2.61 6.81
CA ALA A 318 -1.23 -1.31 7.42
C ALA A 318 0.01 -0.57 7.99
N VAL A 319 1.21 -1.09 7.73
CA VAL A 319 2.47 -0.48 8.16
C VAL A 319 3.16 0.13 6.95
N GLY A 320 3.59 1.38 7.07
CA GLY A 320 4.54 1.97 6.13
C GLY A 320 5.95 1.78 6.66
N ARG A 321 6.95 1.60 5.80
CA ARG A 321 8.36 1.53 6.21
C ARG A 321 9.19 2.51 5.40
N ILE A 322 10.11 3.18 6.07
CA ILE A 322 11.10 4.04 5.43
C ILE A 322 12.46 3.37 5.53
N TRP A 323 13.06 3.14 4.39
CA TRP A 323 14.32 2.45 4.18
C TRP A 323 15.41 3.46 3.82
N ASP A 324 16.58 3.30 4.41
CA ASP A 324 17.78 3.97 3.93
C ASP A 324 18.41 3.13 2.82
N LEU A 325 18.49 3.67 1.61
CA LEU A 325 19.06 2.92 0.48
C LEU A 325 20.56 2.67 0.65
N ARG A 326 21.26 3.55 1.37
CA ARG A 326 22.72 3.47 1.56
C ARG A 326 23.10 2.38 2.55
N THR A 327 22.29 2.19 3.60
CA THR A 327 22.58 1.20 4.65
C THR A 327 21.73 -0.07 4.52
N GLY A 328 20.59 -0.02 3.81
CA GLY A 328 19.61 -1.09 3.72
C GLY A 328 18.77 -1.28 4.98
N ARG A 329 18.84 -0.36 5.95
CA ARG A 329 18.11 -0.47 7.22
C ARG A 329 16.79 0.28 7.18
N THR A 330 15.79 -0.21 7.91
CA THR A 330 14.58 0.55 8.23
C THR A 330 14.91 1.66 9.22
N ILE A 331 14.71 2.93 8.82
CA ILE A 331 14.89 4.08 9.72
C ILE A 331 13.66 4.27 10.61
N MET A 332 12.48 4.12 10.02
CA MET A 332 11.22 4.46 10.67
C MET A 332 10.11 3.53 10.17
N THR A 333 9.34 2.99 11.12
CA THR A 333 8.04 2.35 10.85
C THR A 333 6.94 3.40 11.02
N LEU A 334 6.06 3.48 10.03
CA LEU A 334 4.90 4.37 9.98
C LEU A 334 3.68 3.58 10.46
N GLU A 335 3.62 3.36 11.77
CA GLU A 335 2.56 2.61 12.42
C GLU A 335 1.45 3.54 12.91
N GLY A 336 0.23 3.27 12.46
CA GLY A 336 -0.94 4.01 12.93
C GLY A 336 -2.16 3.90 12.03
N HIS A 337 -1.98 3.52 10.75
CA HIS A 337 -3.12 3.14 9.92
C HIS A 337 -3.75 1.84 10.43
N VAL A 338 -5.07 1.74 10.32
CA VAL A 338 -5.82 0.54 10.75
C VAL A 338 -5.94 -0.46 9.60
N LYS A 339 -5.88 0.03 8.36
CA LYS A 339 -6.00 -0.76 7.14
C LYS A 339 -4.84 -0.47 6.19
N ASP A 340 -4.79 -1.27 5.14
CA ASP A 340 -3.83 -1.25 4.04
C ASP A 340 -3.44 0.16 3.57
N ILE A 341 -2.15 0.36 3.31
CA ILE A 341 -1.63 1.60 2.73
C ILE A 341 -1.56 1.42 1.21
N LEU A 342 -2.25 2.30 0.48
CA LEU A 342 -2.40 2.22 -0.97
C LEU A 342 -1.54 3.25 -1.72
N SER A 343 -1.10 4.30 -1.04
CA SER A 343 -0.23 5.31 -1.63
C SER A 343 0.69 5.93 -0.59
N LEU A 344 1.86 6.34 -1.07
CA LEU A 344 2.89 7.00 -0.28
C LEU A 344 3.56 8.03 -1.18
N ASP A 345 3.77 9.24 -0.67
CA ASP A 345 4.54 10.27 -1.37
C ASP A 345 5.38 11.10 -0.40
N PHE A 346 6.52 11.58 -0.89
CA PHE A 346 7.44 12.43 -0.16
C PHE A 346 7.24 13.89 -0.55
N SER A 347 7.11 14.75 0.45
CA SER A 347 7.07 16.19 0.23
C SER A 347 8.42 16.68 -0.32
N PRO A 348 8.42 17.65 -1.26
CA PRO A 348 9.65 18.27 -1.77
C PRO A 348 10.54 18.89 -0.69
N ASN A 349 9.96 19.30 0.45
CA ASN A 349 10.72 19.81 1.58
C ASN A 349 11.67 18.77 2.21
N GLY A 350 11.44 17.47 1.94
CA GLY A 350 12.25 16.35 2.44
C GLY A 350 12.07 16.03 3.94
N TYR A 351 11.03 16.56 4.57
CA TYR A 351 10.71 16.31 5.98
C TYR A 351 9.38 15.62 6.17
N HIS A 352 8.43 15.84 5.25
CA HIS A 352 7.09 15.29 5.35
C HIS A 352 6.87 14.11 4.40
N VAL A 353 6.17 13.09 4.90
CA VAL A 353 5.69 11.95 4.11
C VAL A 353 4.19 11.86 4.30
N ALA A 354 3.46 11.70 3.20
CA ALA A 354 2.02 11.46 3.25
C ALA A 354 1.74 10.00 2.89
N THR A 355 0.92 9.34 3.70
CA THR A 355 0.43 7.98 3.43
C THR A 355 -1.09 8.00 3.27
N GLY A 356 -1.58 7.43 2.18
CA GLY A 356 -3.02 7.25 1.92
C GLY A 356 -3.42 5.80 2.18
N SER A 357 -4.45 5.60 3.02
CA SER A 357 -4.88 4.27 3.44
C SER A 357 -6.32 3.96 3.03
N ASN A 358 -6.62 2.65 3.07
CA ASN A 358 -7.94 2.06 2.97
C ASN A 358 -8.83 2.35 4.20
N ASP A 359 -8.29 2.97 5.25
CA ASP A 359 -9.05 3.48 6.40
C ASP A 359 -9.71 4.86 6.15
N ASN A 360 -9.65 5.34 4.90
CA ASN A 360 -10.17 6.63 4.44
C ASN A 360 -9.41 7.86 4.97
N SER A 361 -8.34 7.63 5.73
CA SER A 361 -7.49 8.69 6.27
C SER A 361 -6.19 8.82 5.47
N CYS A 362 -5.70 10.06 5.39
CA CYS A 362 -4.33 10.31 4.99
C CYS A 362 -3.54 10.73 6.24
N ARG A 363 -2.39 10.12 6.48
CA ARG A 363 -1.53 10.51 7.61
C ARG A 363 -0.29 11.22 7.09
N ILE A 364 0.07 12.29 7.78
CA ILE A 364 1.28 13.05 7.51
C ILE A 364 2.29 12.78 8.61
N TRP A 365 3.48 12.39 8.19
CA TRP A 365 4.58 11.99 9.06
C TRP A 365 5.71 13.00 8.94
N ASP A 366 6.39 13.29 10.05
CA ASP A 366 7.62 14.07 10.06
C ASP A 366 8.81 13.14 10.30
N LEU A 367 9.69 13.07 9.32
CA LEU A 367 10.89 12.24 9.32
C LEU A 367 11.88 12.65 10.42
N ARG A 368 11.92 13.94 10.78
CA ARG A 368 12.85 14.45 11.81
C ARG A 368 12.37 14.09 13.21
N LYS A 369 11.07 14.22 13.45
CA LYS A 369 10.44 13.91 14.74
C LYS A 369 10.11 12.43 14.89
N ARG A 370 10.12 11.67 13.78
CA ARG A 370 9.74 10.25 13.69
C ARG A 370 8.35 9.99 14.29
N LYS A 371 7.40 10.87 14.01
CA LYS A 371 6.03 10.78 14.52
C LYS A 371 5.01 11.21 13.46
N ALA A 372 3.78 10.71 13.58
CA ALA A 372 2.64 11.26 12.86
C ALA A 372 2.39 12.68 13.37
N VAL A 373 2.39 13.66 12.47
CA VAL A 373 2.08 15.06 12.78
C VAL A 373 0.59 15.26 12.77
N TYR A 374 -0.07 14.76 11.73
CA TYR A 374 -1.47 15.03 11.50
C TYR A 374 -2.16 13.86 10.80
N THR A 375 -3.44 13.66 11.09
CA THR A 375 -4.30 12.68 10.41
C THR A 375 -5.43 13.43 9.73
N LEU A 376 -5.37 13.48 8.40
CA LEU A 376 -6.39 14.07 7.53
C LEU A 376 -7.57 13.10 7.40
N PRO A 377 -8.80 13.50 7.79
CA PRO A 377 -10.01 12.80 7.38
C PRO A 377 -10.27 13.09 5.90
N GLY A 378 -9.58 12.35 5.04
CA GLY A 378 -9.51 12.64 3.61
C GLY A 378 -10.84 12.47 2.91
N HIS A 379 -11.36 11.24 2.89
CA HIS A 379 -12.44 10.84 1.99
C HIS A 379 -13.52 10.02 2.70
N ARG A 380 -14.69 9.84 2.06
CA ARG A 380 -15.75 8.94 2.58
C ARG A 380 -15.43 7.46 2.37
N SER A 381 -14.58 7.19 1.39
CA SER A 381 -14.08 5.86 1.02
C SER A 381 -12.55 5.89 1.01
N LEU A 382 -11.92 4.76 0.68
CA LEU A 382 -10.47 4.62 0.62
C LEU A 382 -9.80 5.67 -0.26
N ILE A 383 -8.55 5.98 0.08
CA ILE A 383 -7.69 6.90 -0.65
C ILE A 383 -6.82 6.09 -1.60
N SER A 384 -6.92 6.36 -2.90
CA SER A 384 -6.22 5.61 -3.95
C SER A 384 -4.83 6.15 -4.26
N GLN A 385 -4.68 7.48 -4.25
CA GLN A 385 -3.42 8.16 -4.52
C GLN A 385 -3.30 9.43 -3.69
N VAL A 386 -2.08 9.74 -3.28
CA VAL A 386 -1.70 10.94 -2.56
C VAL A 386 -0.43 11.48 -3.23
N THR A 387 -0.44 12.77 -3.56
CA THR A 387 0.67 13.41 -4.28
C THR A 387 0.83 14.84 -3.78
N PHE A 388 2.05 15.20 -3.37
CA PHE A 388 2.40 16.60 -3.06
C PHE A 388 2.61 17.40 -4.33
N GLU A 389 2.39 18.71 -4.24
CA GLU A 389 2.85 19.63 -5.28
C GLU A 389 4.36 19.41 -5.53
N PRO A 390 4.82 19.22 -6.79
CA PRO A 390 6.17 18.73 -7.06
C PRO A 390 7.33 19.68 -6.74
N ASN A 391 7.13 21.00 -6.79
CA ASN A 391 8.21 21.98 -6.72
C ASN A 391 8.47 22.42 -5.27
N ASP A 392 7.48 23.03 -4.62
CA ASP A 392 7.60 23.62 -3.29
C ASP A 392 6.84 22.83 -2.22
N GLY A 393 5.83 22.05 -2.61
CA GLY A 393 5.03 21.24 -1.70
C GLY A 393 4.03 22.06 -0.86
N TYR A 394 3.52 23.17 -1.40
CA TYR A 394 2.58 24.05 -0.67
C TYR A 394 1.19 23.44 -0.49
N TYR A 395 0.78 22.51 -1.35
CA TYR A 395 -0.47 21.78 -1.21
C TYR A 395 -0.31 20.29 -1.50
N LEU A 396 -1.30 19.53 -1.08
CA LEU A 396 -1.40 18.07 -1.19
C LEU A 396 -2.68 17.70 -1.94
N LEU A 397 -2.57 16.82 -2.93
CA LEU A 397 -3.70 16.24 -3.63
C LEU A 397 -3.97 14.83 -3.10
N THR A 398 -5.23 14.57 -2.73
CA THR A 398 -5.70 13.23 -2.36
C THR A 398 -6.80 12.79 -3.32
N ALA A 399 -6.71 11.59 -3.87
CA ALA A 399 -7.72 10.98 -4.72
C ALA A 399 -8.45 9.87 -3.97
N GLY A 400 -9.78 9.86 -4.03
CA GLY A 400 -10.61 8.93 -3.28
C GLY A 400 -11.55 8.09 -4.15
N TYR A 401 -11.95 6.94 -3.61
CA TYR A 401 -13.02 6.12 -4.19
C TYR A 401 -14.43 6.68 -3.93
N ASP A 402 -14.53 7.88 -3.35
CA ASP A 402 -15.78 8.62 -3.19
C ASP A 402 -16.09 9.55 -4.38
N ASN A 403 -15.45 9.28 -5.53
CA ASN A 403 -15.54 10.04 -6.78
C ASN A 403 -15.01 11.48 -6.70
N THR A 404 -14.32 11.83 -5.61
CA THR A 404 -13.75 13.16 -5.42
C THR A 404 -12.23 13.09 -5.31
N SER A 405 -11.59 14.15 -5.79
CA SER A 405 -10.21 14.47 -5.43
C SER A 405 -10.22 15.74 -4.59
N LYS A 406 -9.34 15.86 -3.60
CA LYS A 406 -9.32 16.99 -2.67
C LYS A 406 -7.93 17.60 -2.61
N LEU A 407 -7.89 18.93 -2.58
CA LEU A 407 -6.68 19.71 -2.40
C LEU A 407 -6.62 20.22 -0.95
N TRP A 408 -5.48 20.01 -0.31
CA TRP A 408 -5.23 20.37 1.08
C TRP A 408 -4.01 21.27 1.19
N ASP A 409 -4.07 22.26 2.06
CA ASP A 409 -2.92 23.10 2.41
C ASP A 409 -1.95 22.29 3.28
N THR A 410 -0.64 22.33 3.02
CA THR A 410 0.33 21.58 3.83
C THR A 410 0.68 22.24 5.16
N SER A 411 0.36 23.52 5.35
CA SER A 411 0.65 24.25 6.58
C SER A 411 -0.37 23.95 7.68
N ASN A 412 -1.66 24.12 7.34
CA ASN A 412 -2.77 23.98 8.27
C ASN A 412 -3.60 22.70 8.03
N TYR A 413 -3.29 21.94 6.97
CA TYR A 413 -4.04 20.73 6.60
C TYR A 413 -5.54 20.97 6.41
N GLN A 414 -5.90 22.19 6.00
CA GLN A 414 -7.26 22.58 5.70
C GLN A 414 -7.61 22.24 4.24
N LEU A 415 -8.87 21.88 4.03
CA LEU A 415 -9.40 21.61 2.70
C LEU A 415 -9.49 22.91 1.91
N ILE A 416 -8.73 23.00 0.82
CA ILE A 416 -8.73 24.12 -0.10
C ILE A 416 -9.92 24.01 -1.05
N LYS A 417 -10.00 22.88 -1.76
CA LYS A 417 -11.04 22.63 -2.76
C LYS A 417 -11.32 21.14 -2.92
N THR A 418 -12.58 20.82 -3.20
CA THR A 418 -13.00 19.47 -3.62
C THR A 418 -13.25 19.49 -5.12
N LEU A 419 -12.48 18.71 -5.86
CA LEU A 419 -12.64 18.45 -7.29
C LEU A 419 -13.67 17.32 -7.44
N ALA A 420 -14.94 17.72 -7.61
CA ALA A 420 -16.04 16.81 -7.89
C ALA A 420 -16.39 16.89 -9.37
N GLY A 421 -16.31 15.77 -10.08
CA GLY A 421 -16.59 15.72 -11.51
C GLY A 421 -16.59 14.31 -12.09
N HIS A 422 -15.97 13.35 -11.41
CA HIS A 422 -16.01 11.94 -11.79
C HIS A 422 -17.32 11.28 -11.39
N GLU A 423 -17.79 10.36 -12.23
CA GLU A 423 -18.96 9.51 -11.95
C GLU A 423 -18.54 8.19 -11.28
N GLY A 424 -17.27 7.82 -11.44
CA GLY A 424 -16.66 6.63 -10.85
C GLY A 424 -15.57 6.94 -9.83
N LYS A 425 -15.03 5.86 -9.25
CA LYS A 425 -13.95 5.89 -8.28
C LYS A 425 -12.69 6.49 -8.90
N VAL A 426 -12.09 7.49 -8.26
CA VAL A 426 -10.81 8.05 -8.73
C VAL A 426 -9.69 7.06 -8.38
N MET A 427 -9.00 6.56 -9.40
CA MET A 427 -7.97 5.52 -9.28
C MET A 427 -6.56 6.08 -9.16
N GLY A 428 -6.32 7.23 -9.79
CA GLY A 428 -5.06 7.92 -9.73
C GLY A 428 -5.22 9.41 -9.99
N ALA A 429 -4.25 10.17 -9.52
CA ALA A 429 -4.17 11.60 -9.74
C ALA A 429 -2.72 12.04 -9.70
N ASP A 430 -2.37 13.03 -10.51
CA ASP A 430 -1.03 13.60 -10.51
C ASP A 430 -1.09 15.10 -10.78
N ILE A 431 -0.05 15.82 -10.34
CA ILE A 431 0.09 17.27 -10.48
C ILE A 431 1.21 17.55 -11.47
N CYS A 432 0.98 18.46 -12.41
CA CYS A 432 1.98 18.85 -13.39
C CYS A 432 3.15 19.59 -12.70
N PRO A 433 4.42 19.17 -12.93
CA PRO A 433 5.58 19.82 -12.31
C PRO A 433 5.94 21.20 -12.90
N ASP A 434 5.30 21.63 -13.98
CA ASP A 434 5.63 22.88 -14.69
C ASP A 434 5.22 24.18 -13.96
N GLY A 435 4.57 24.07 -12.79
CA GLY A 435 4.09 25.21 -12.02
C GLY A 435 2.79 25.82 -12.54
N SER A 436 2.19 25.29 -13.62
CA SER A 436 0.92 25.77 -14.17
C SER A 436 -0.29 25.48 -13.27
N GLY A 437 -0.13 24.60 -12.27
CA GLY A 437 -1.24 24.13 -11.45
C GLY A 437 -2.18 23.15 -12.17
N LEU A 438 -1.77 22.62 -13.33
CA LEU A 438 -2.52 21.58 -14.04
C LEU A 438 -2.52 20.27 -13.24
N ILE A 439 -3.71 19.69 -13.05
CA ILE A 439 -3.94 18.44 -12.33
C ILE A 439 -4.64 17.47 -13.27
N ALA A 440 -4.17 16.23 -13.32
CA ALA A 440 -4.83 15.15 -14.03
C ALA A 440 -5.44 14.17 -13.01
N THR A 441 -6.69 13.79 -13.22
CA THR A 441 -7.36 12.75 -12.45
C THR A 441 -7.87 11.66 -13.38
N VAL A 442 -7.66 10.41 -12.99
CA VAL A 442 -8.12 9.24 -13.74
C VAL A 442 -9.02 8.38 -12.90
N SER A 443 -10.06 7.84 -13.53
CA SER A 443 -11.16 7.21 -12.82
C SER A 443 -11.57 5.87 -13.43
N TYR A 444 -12.27 5.10 -12.61
CA TYR A 444 -12.94 3.87 -12.99
C TYR A 444 -14.03 4.07 -14.05
N ASP A 445 -14.53 5.31 -14.20
CA ASP A 445 -15.45 5.71 -15.28
C ASP A 445 -14.80 5.73 -16.68
N ARG A 446 -13.50 5.46 -16.76
CA ARG A 446 -12.67 5.40 -17.99
C ARG A 446 -12.34 6.77 -18.56
N THR A 447 -12.61 7.84 -17.81
CA THR A 447 -12.28 9.20 -18.22
C THR A 447 -10.99 9.68 -17.57
N VAL A 448 -10.28 10.52 -18.32
CA VAL A 448 -9.20 11.37 -17.84
C VAL A 448 -9.78 12.78 -17.75
N LYS A 449 -9.70 13.40 -16.58
CA LYS A 449 -10.10 14.80 -16.41
C LYS A 449 -8.89 15.66 -16.13
N LEU A 450 -8.86 16.81 -16.78
CA LEU A 450 -7.85 17.83 -16.55
C LEU A 450 -8.48 19.00 -15.82
N TRP A 451 -7.75 19.47 -14.82
CA TRP A 451 -8.14 20.58 -14.00
C TRP A 451 -7.02 21.61 -14.02
N ALA A 452 -7.34 22.85 -14.32
CA ALA A 452 -6.38 23.94 -14.31
C ALA A 452 -6.98 25.14 -13.58
N PRO A 453 -6.16 26.03 -13.00
CA PRO A 453 -6.65 27.30 -12.48
C PRO A 453 -7.37 28.07 -13.59
N ASP A 454 -8.52 28.65 -13.25
CA ASP A 454 -9.21 29.58 -14.13
C ASP A 454 -8.34 30.84 -14.29
N GLU A 455 -7.83 31.08 -15.51
CA GLU A 455 -7.13 32.32 -15.84
C GLU A 455 -8.18 33.45 -15.85
N VAL A 456 -8.18 34.30 -14.82
CA VAL A 456 -9.02 35.52 -14.78
C VAL A 456 -8.47 36.58 -15.70
#